data_AF-A0A143G8E3-F1
#
_entry.id   AF-A0A143G8E3-F1
#
_cell.length_a   1.000
_cell.length_b   1.000
_cell.length_c   1.000
_cell.angle_alpha   90.00
_cell.angle_beta   90.00
_cell.angle_gamma   90.00
#
_symmetry.space_group_name_H-M   'P 1'
#
loop_
_entity.id
_entity.type
_entity.pdbx_description
1 polymer ?
#
loop_
_entity_poly.entity_id
_entity_poly.type
_entity_poly.pdbx_seq_one_letter_code
_entity_poly.pdbx_strand_id
1 'polypeptide(L)'
;MVAIVGLKNDYDLKYLHEVVEYGKYIEAEAALMKDGGVYLYYKRGNKESKYCAYNFDPNDTNRLYWKNSSNTCYFQAFNFYVNIGWKVDLISISEIVLPPLPD
;
A
#
# COMPACT_ATOMS: atom_id res chain seq x y z
N MET A 1 -9.47 17.12 -2.05
CA MET A 1 -9.57 15.65 -2.09
C MET A 1 -10.10 15.23 -3.45
N VAL A 2 -9.58 14.14 -4.02
CA VAL A 2 -9.93 13.63 -5.34
C VAL A 2 -10.38 12.17 -5.22
N ALA A 3 -11.53 11.85 -5.80
CA ALA A 3 -11.97 10.47 -5.98
C ALA A 3 -11.28 9.88 -7.21
N ILE A 4 -10.56 8.77 -7.03
CA ILE A 4 -9.91 8.06 -8.13
C ILE A 4 -10.71 6.80 -8.44
N VAL A 5 -11.01 6.59 -9.71
CA VAL A 5 -11.75 5.41 -10.17
C VAL A 5 -11.05 4.14 -9.70
N GLY A 6 -11.78 3.28 -8.98
CA GLY A 6 -11.24 2.05 -8.40
C GLY A 6 -10.82 2.15 -6.93
N LEU A 7 -10.75 3.36 -6.35
CA LEU A 7 -10.52 3.57 -4.93
C LEU A 7 -11.82 3.95 -4.21
N LYS A 8 -12.00 3.46 -2.98
CA LYS A 8 -13.18 3.67 -2.13
C LYS A 8 -13.02 4.85 -1.18
N ASN A 9 -11.81 5.36 -0.99
CA ASN A 9 -11.56 6.57 -0.22
C ASN A 9 -11.28 7.76 -1.13
N ASP A 10 -11.67 8.95 -0.65
CA ASP A 10 -11.17 10.20 -1.19
C ASP A 10 -9.76 10.43 -0.64
N TYR A 11 -8.83 10.77 -1.52
CA TYR A 11 -7.45 11.04 -1.12
C TYR A 11 -7.09 12.50 -1.38
N ASP A 12 -6.19 13.03 -0.55
CA ASP A 12 -5.40 14.16 -0.98
C ASP A 12 -4.48 13.72 -2.13
N LEU A 13 -4.50 14.45 -3.25
CA LEU A 13 -3.80 14.04 -4.46
C LEU A 13 -2.27 14.09 -4.25
N LYS A 14 -1.77 15.11 -3.55
CA LYS A 14 -0.34 15.24 -3.25
C LYS A 14 0.12 14.08 -2.39
N TYR A 15 -0.62 13.76 -1.33
CA TYR A 15 -0.33 12.60 -0.49
C TYR A 15 -0.30 11.30 -1.32
N LEU A 16 -1.24 11.11 -2.24
CA LEU A 16 -1.28 9.90 -3.05
C LEU A 16 -0.07 9.78 -4.00
N HIS A 17 0.42 10.90 -4.53
CA HIS A 17 1.68 10.94 -5.28
C HIS A 17 2.86 10.53 -4.39
N GLU A 18 2.97 11.11 -3.18
CA GLU A 18 4.01 10.73 -2.20
C GLU A 18 3.98 9.23 -1.87
N VAL A 19 2.77 8.66 -1.70
CA VAL A 19 2.59 7.22 -1.46
C VAL A 19 3.12 6.38 -2.61
N VAL A 20 2.81 6.75 -3.85
CA VAL A 20 3.25 6.03 -5.05
C VAL A 20 4.75 6.19 -5.30
N GLU A 21 5.29 7.39 -5.12
CA GLU A 21 6.73 7.68 -5.26
C GLU A 21 7.54 6.92 -4.21
N TYR A 22 7.11 6.94 -2.95
CA TYR A 22 7.76 6.18 -1.89
C TYR A 22 7.67 4.67 -2.14
N GLY A 23 6.52 4.18 -2.59
CA GLY A 23 6.34 2.78 -2.99
C GLY A 23 7.32 2.35 -4.08
N LYS A 24 7.54 3.19 -5.09
CA LYS A 24 8.55 2.95 -6.14
C LYS A 24 9.97 2.94 -5.57
N TYR A 25 10.29 3.90 -4.69
CA TYR A 25 11.60 4.01 -4.05
C TYR A 25 11.99 2.76 -3.27
N ILE A 26 11.05 2.16 -2.54
CA ILE A 26 11.29 0.93 -1.76
C ILE A 26 11.05 -0.36 -2.57
N GLU A 27 10.77 -0.26 -3.87
CA GLU A 27 10.44 -1.37 -4.76
C GLU A 27 9.20 -2.19 -4.32
N ALA A 28 8.19 -1.52 -3.79
CA ALA A 28 6.89 -2.12 -3.50
C ALA A 28 6.08 -2.34 -4.78
N GLU A 29 5.30 -3.41 -4.81
CA GLU A 29 4.33 -3.70 -5.87
C GLU A 29 2.97 -3.08 -5.57
N ALA A 30 2.58 -3.01 -4.30
CA ALA A 30 1.29 -2.47 -3.90
C ALA A 30 1.35 -1.70 -2.58
N ALA A 31 0.47 -0.73 -2.40
CA ALA A 31 0.18 -0.11 -1.11
C ALA A 31 -1.24 -0.49 -0.67
N LEU A 32 -1.36 -1.05 0.52
CA LEU A 32 -2.63 -1.26 1.19
C LEU A 32 -2.93 -0.01 2.02
N MET A 33 -4.02 0.66 1.66
CA MET A 33 -4.51 1.84 2.34
C MET A 33 -5.63 1.44 3.29
N LYS A 34 -5.68 2.05 4.48
CA LYS A 34 -6.74 1.86 5.47
C LYS A 34 -7.16 3.21 6.01
N ASP A 35 -8.47 3.49 5.98
CA ASP A 35 -9.05 4.74 6.50
C ASP A 35 -8.37 6.01 5.95
N GLY A 36 -7.99 6.00 4.67
CA GLY A 36 -7.33 7.12 3.99
C GLY A 36 -5.81 7.23 4.21
N GLY A 37 -5.20 6.39 5.06
CA GLY A 37 -3.75 6.36 5.30
C GLY A 37 -3.07 5.12 4.71
N VAL A 38 -1.74 5.16 4.56
CA VAL A 38 -0.96 3.94 4.26
C VAL A 38 -1.00 3.05 5.47
N TYR A 39 -1.42 1.80 5.28
CA TYR A 39 -1.32 0.77 6.30
C TYR A 39 -0.04 -0.05 6.11
N LEU A 40 0.19 -0.56 4.90
CA LEU A 40 1.34 -1.40 4.55
C LEU A 40 1.73 -1.24 3.09
N TYR A 41 3.03 -1.31 2.79
CA TYR A 41 3.48 -1.61 1.43
C TYR A 41 3.73 -3.11 1.28
N TYR A 42 3.45 -3.64 0.09
CA TYR A 42 3.60 -5.05 -0.23
C TYR A 42 4.53 -5.24 -1.42
N LYS A 43 5.31 -6.32 -1.38
CA LYS A 43 6.08 -6.86 -2.52
C LYS A 43 5.73 -8.34 -2.63
N ARG A 44 5.71 -8.93 -3.83
CA ARG A 44 5.46 -10.37 -3.97
C ARG A 44 6.61 -11.15 -3.34
N GLY A 45 6.31 -11.91 -2.30
CA GLY A 45 7.24 -12.88 -1.75
C GLY A 45 7.47 -14.02 -2.76
N ASN A 46 8.72 -14.43 -2.95
CA ASN A 46 9.08 -15.67 -3.62
C ASN A 46 9.81 -16.59 -2.62
N LYS A 47 10.18 -17.82 -3.04
CA LYS A 47 10.84 -18.81 -2.16
C LYS A 47 12.11 -18.25 -1.49
N GLU A 48 12.78 -17.28 -2.12
CA GLU A 48 14.03 -16.67 -1.69
C GLU A 48 13.80 -15.39 -0.90
N SER A 49 12.93 -14.49 -1.39
CA SER A 49 12.71 -13.18 -0.81
C SER A 49 11.92 -13.24 0.49
N LYS A 50 10.96 -14.18 0.65
CA LYS A 50 10.14 -14.43 1.87
C LYS A 50 9.34 -13.23 2.43
N TYR A 51 9.67 -12.01 2.04
CA TYR A 51 9.06 -10.76 2.48
C TYR A 51 7.77 -10.50 1.71
N CYS A 52 6.74 -10.05 2.41
CA CYS A 52 5.52 -9.60 1.74
C CYS A 52 4.97 -8.29 2.27
N ALA A 53 5.40 -7.80 3.44
CA ALA A 53 4.92 -6.54 3.99
C ALA A 53 6.08 -5.66 4.48
N TYR A 54 6.02 -4.38 4.14
CA TYR A 54 6.84 -3.32 4.70
C TYR A 54 6.13 -2.81 5.93
N ASN A 55 6.59 -3.26 7.10
CA ASN A 55 5.89 -2.99 8.34
C ASN A 55 6.36 -1.66 8.90
N PHE A 56 5.40 -0.78 9.22
CA PHE A 56 5.65 0.37 10.08
C PHE A 56 5.45 -0.11 11.52
N ASP A 57 6.53 -0.31 12.28
CA ASP A 57 6.40 -0.58 13.71
C ASP A 57 6.22 0.76 14.45
N PRO A 58 5.03 1.05 15.00
CA PRO A 58 4.81 2.30 15.72
C PRO A 58 5.67 2.41 17.00
N ASN A 59 6.24 1.29 17.50
CA ASN A 59 7.13 1.26 18.66
C ASN A 59 8.62 1.30 18.27
N ASP A 60 8.95 1.10 16.99
CA ASP A 60 10.30 1.22 16.43
C ASP A 60 10.27 2.06 15.15
N THR A 61 10.04 3.36 15.35
CA THR A 61 10.01 4.36 14.26
C THR A 61 11.34 4.48 13.51
N ASN A 62 12.41 3.87 14.01
CA ASN A 62 13.74 3.91 13.41
C ASN A 62 14.02 2.74 12.46
N ARG A 63 13.11 1.76 12.35
CA ARG A 63 13.31 0.60 11.48
C ARG A 63 12.09 0.33 10.63
N LEU A 64 12.08 0.98 9.47
CA LEU A 64 11.27 0.57 8.34
C LEU A 64 11.97 -0.60 7.62
N TYR A 65 11.40 -1.80 7.68
CA TYR A 65 12.00 -2.97 7.05
C TYR A 65 10.96 -3.94 6.50
N TRP A 66 11.41 -4.72 5.51
CA TRP A 66 10.64 -5.81 4.93
C TRP A 66 10.55 -6.98 5.91
N LYS A 67 9.33 -7.43 6.20
CA LYS A 67 9.06 -8.57 7.08
C LYS A 67 8.44 -9.72 6.30
N ASN A 68 8.82 -10.94 6.70
CA ASN A 68 8.17 -12.15 6.25
C ASN A 68 6.71 -12.15 6.71
N SER A 69 5.80 -12.39 5.79
CA SER A 69 4.37 -12.54 6.08
C SER A 69 3.94 -13.93 5.62
N SER A 70 3.06 -14.55 6.39
CA SER A 70 2.46 -15.84 6.04
C SER A 70 1.53 -15.75 4.83
N ASN A 71 1.05 -14.54 4.51
CA ASN A 71 0.25 -14.27 3.31
C ASN A 71 1.16 -13.77 2.19
N THR A 72 1.55 -14.70 1.32
CA THR A 72 2.42 -14.42 0.15
C THR A 72 1.75 -13.61 -0.95
N CYS A 73 0.44 -13.39 -0.84
CA CYS A 73 -0.37 -12.68 -1.81
C CYS A 73 -1.08 -11.48 -1.16
N TYR A 74 -0.70 -10.27 -1.54
CA TYR A 74 -1.32 -9.04 -1.03
C TYR A 74 -2.81 -8.92 -1.39
N PHE A 75 -3.27 -9.55 -2.48
CA PHE A 75 -4.70 -9.64 -2.79
C PHE A 75 -5.48 -10.45 -1.75
N GLN A 76 -4.91 -11.55 -1.22
CA GLN A 76 -5.57 -12.32 -0.17
C GLN A 76 -5.66 -11.51 1.13
N ALA A 77 -4.61 -10.76 1.47
CA ALA A 77 -4.62 -9.85 2.62
C ALA A 77 -5.67 -8.75 2.45
N PHE A 78 -5.72 -8.09 1.29
CA PHE A 78 -6.75 -7.10 0.96
C PHE A 78 -8.17 -7.69 1.09
N ASN A 79 -8.44 -8.83 0.47
CA ASN A 79 -9.75 -9.48 0.54
C ASN A 79 -10.14 -9.86 1.97
N PHE A 80 -9.20 -10.30 2.80
CA PHE A 80 -9.44 -10.54 4.22
C PHE A 80 -9.94 -9.28 4.93
N TYR A 81 -9.24 -8.15 4.76
CA TYR A 81 -9.64 -6.88 5.39
C TYR A 81 -11.00 -6.37 4.89
N VAL A 82 -11.26 -6.49 3.58
CA VAL A 82 -12.59 -6.18 3.02
C VAL A 82 -13.68 -7.05 3.66
N ASN A 83 -13.44 -8.36 3.80
CA ASN A 83 -14.44 -9.30 4.32
C ASN A 83 -14.77 -9.09 5.81
N ILE A 84 -13.83 -8.55 6.60
CA ILE A 84 -14.09 -8.18 8.01
C ILE A 84 -14.66 -6.76 8.15
N GLY A 85 -15.03 -6.11 7.04
CA GLY A 85 -15.71 -4.82 7.02
C GLY A 85 -14.80 -3.61 7.12
N TRP A 86 -13.48 -3.75 6.92
CA TRP A 86 -12.58 -2.60 6.94
C TRP A 86 -12.69 -1.78 5.65
N LYS A 87 -12.59 -0.46 5.79
CA LYS A 87 -12.51 0.47 4.65
C LYS A 87 -11.06 0.54 4.16
N VAL A 88 -10.74 -0.34 3.21
CA VAL A 88 -9.40 -0.46 2.64
C VAL A 88 -9.40 -0.27 1.12
N ASP A 89 -8.28 0.23 0.61
CA ASP A 89 -7.96 0.26 -0.82
C ASP A 89 -6.63 -0.42 -1.10
N LEU A 90 -6.48 -0.98 -2.29
CA LEU A 90 -5.23 -1.56 -2.76
C LEU A 90 -4.75 -0.80 -3.98
N ILE A 91 -3.64 -0.09 -3.85
CA ILE A 91 -3.01 0.66 -4.93
C ILE A 91 -1.92 -0.20 -5.55
N SER A 92 -2.03 -0.49 -6.84
CA SER A 92 -0.96 -1.12 -7.62
C SER A 92 0.08 -0.06 -8.02
N ILE A 93 1.28 -0.12 -7.47
CA ILE A 93 2.31 0.93 -7.59
C ILE A 93 2.78 1.10 -9.05
N SER A 94 2.83 0.00 -9.81
CA SER A 94 3.27 0.00 -11.21
C SER A 94 2.16 0.33 -12.21
N GLU A 95 0.89 0.16 -11.82
CA GLU A 95 -0.25 0.27 -12.75
C GLU A 95 -1.11 1.51 -12.49
N ILE A 96 -1.03 2.11 -11.31
CA ILE A 96 -1.82 3.30 -11.01
C ILE A 96 -1.38 4.50 -11.85
N VAL A 97 -2.35 5.12 -12.51
CA VAL A 97 -2.18 6.39 -13.22
C VAL A 97 -2.85 7.47 -12.39
N LEU A 98 -2.04 8.35 -11.79
CA LEU A 98 -2.52 9.49 -11.04
C LEU A 98 -2.70 10.70 -11.96
N PRO A 99 -3.74 11.53 -11.75
CA PRO A 99 -3.81 12.82 -12.42
C PRO A 99 -2.61 13.70 -12.04
N PRO A 100 -2.17 14.61 -12.92
CA PRO A 100 -1.08 15.53 -12.60
C PRO A 100 -1.45 16.39 -11.39
N LEU A 101 -0.44 16.78 -10.62
CA LEU A 101 -0.63 17.76 -9.56
C LEU A 101 -1.01 19.11 -10.20
N PRO A 102 -2.02 19.82 -9.65
CA PRO A 102 -2.29 21.19 -10.07
C PRO A 102 -1.10 22.09 -9.75
N ASP A 103 -0.84 23.05 -10.63
CA ASP A 103 0.17 24.11 -10.44
C ASP A 103 -0.13 25.00 -9.21
#